data_AF-A0A8B6BWY1-F1
#
_entry.id   AF-A0A8B6BWY1-F1
#
_cell.length_a   1.000
_cell.length_b   1.000
_cell.length_c   1.000
_cell.angle_alpha   90.00
_cell.angle_beta   90.00
_cell.angle_gamma   90.00
#
_symmetry.space_group_name_H-M   'P 1'
#
loop_
_entity.id
_entity.type
_entity.pdbx_description
1 polymer ?
#
loop_
_entity_poly.entity_id
_entity_poly.type
_entity_poly.pdbx_seq_one_letter_code
_entity_poly.pdbx_strand_id
1 'polypeptide(L)'
;LLDGMAEIFAVYLEGRTEVAYIADGTPMTVYVNVHAALEQMRQKADEERSRGPRVMVVGPTDVGKSTLCRLLLNYAARLDRASVYVDLDVGQGEVSIPGTIGAAVVERPAEIEEGYSLNAPLVFHYGHTSPSSNYPLFKMLVSRMAECVNKKTEKSKKCNVSGCIINTGGWIKGAGYDSLKHIAGSFEVDVILVLGQERLYSELKRDMPDFVNVILLPKSGGVVERNQHQRSDFRDQRVREYFYGPKKNGDDSFFPHPTEVSYNDIKLYKIGGNI
;
A
#
# COMPACT_ATOMS: atom_id res chain seq x y z
N LEU A 1 -41.45 14.76 -19.35
CA LEU A 1 -41.02 13.49 -20.00
C LEU A 1 -39.55 13.15 -19.70
N LEU A 2 -39.10 13.40 -18.45
CA LEU A 2 -37.90 12.78 -17.88
C LEU A 2 -38.26 12.38 -16.44
N ASP A 3 -39.33 11.60 -16.33
CA ASP A 3 -39.53 10.67 -15.22
C ASP A 3 -38.98 9.34 -15.72
N GLY A 4 -38.03 8.77 -14.98
CA GLY A 4 -37.53 7.42 -15.25
C GLY A 4 -36.04 7.35 -15.51
N MET A 5 -35.28 7.26 -14.41
CA MET A 5 -34.18 6.32 -14.18
C MET A 5 -33.33 6.83 -13.00
N ALA A 6 -33.94 6.86 -11.81
CA ALA A 6 -33.15 6.64 -10.61
C ALA A 6 -32.96 5.12 -10.51
N GLU A 7 -31.90 4.60 -11.14
CA GLU A 7 -31.46 3.24 -10.87
C GLU A 7 -31.07 3.17 -9.39
N ILE A 8 -31.98 2.64 -8.57
CA ILE A 8 -31.65 2.20 -7.22
C ILE A 8 -30.75 0.99 -7.42
N PHE A 9 -29.44 1.17 -7.26
CA PHE A 9 -28.51 0.05 -7.11
C PHE A 9 -28.87 -0.70 -5.82
N ALA A 10 -29.77 -1.68 -5.92
CA ALA A 10 -30.03 -2.61 -4.83
C ALA A 10 -28.85 -3.58 -4.73
N VAL A 11 -28.19 -3.60 -3.58
CA VAL A 11 -27.16 -4.60 -3.26
C VAL A 11 -27.85 -5.78 -2.60
N TYR A 12 -27.76 -6.96 -3.23
CA TYR A 12 -28.26 -8.21 -2.67
C TYR A 12 -27.11 -8.97 -2.00
N LEU A 13 -27.31 -9.37 -0.73
CA LEU A 13 -26.36 -10.18 0.02
C LEU A 13 -26.97 -11.58 0.23
N GLU A 14 -26.24 -12.61 -0.19
CA GLU A 14 -26.60 -14.01 0.03
C GLU A 14 -25.51 -14.70 0.87
N GLY A 15 -25.93 -15.54 1.83
CA GLY A 15 -25.03 -16.23 2.75
C GLY A 15 -25.13 -15.74 4.20
N ARG A 16 -24.32 -16.32 5.10
CA ARG A 16 -24.27 -15.95 6.52
C ARG A 16 -23.32 -14.77 6.71
N THR A 17 -23.80 -13.70 7.34
CA THR A 17 -23.01 -12.51 7.69
C THR A 17 -22.89 -12.39 9.22
N GLU A 18 -21.70 -12.08 9.73
CA GLU A 18 -21.55 -11.74 11.16
C GLU A 18 -22.22 -10.40 11.48
N VAL A 19 -22.01 -9.40 10.63
CA VAL A 19 -22.60 -8.06 10.74
C VAL A 19 -22.81 -7.49 9.33
N ALA A 20 -24.00 -6.92 9.06
CA ALA A 20 -24.30 -6.19 7.84
C ALA A 20 -25.15 -4.95 8.18
N TYR A 21 -24.69 -3.77 7.77
CA TYR A 21 -25.41 -2.50 7.96
C TYR A 21 -24.98 -1.48 6.90
N ILE A 22 -25.80 -0.44 6.71
CA ILE A 22 -25.47 0.70 5.84
C ILE A 22 -24.97 1.83 6.75
N ALA A 23 -23.79 2.38 6.42
CA ALA A 23 -23.22 3.51 7.14
C ALA A 23 -23.56 4.83 6.42
N ASP A 24 -24.21 5.76 7.13
CA ASP A 24 -24.60 7.06 6.58
C ASP A 24 -23.41 8.03 6.45
N GLY A 25 -22.41 7.90 7.32
CA GLY A 25 -21.23 8.77 7.35
C GLY A 25 -19.98 8.07 6.85
N THR A 26 -19.41 8.54 5.72
CA THR A 26 -18.15 8.00 5.18
C THR A 26 -17.16 9.11 4.81
N PRO A 27 -15.85 8.87 4.91
CA PRO A 27 -14.83 9.82 4.49
C PRO A 27 -14.61 9.86 2.96
N MET A 28 -15.50 9.27 2.16
CA MET A 28 -15.29 9.06 0.72
C MET A 28 -15.15 10.35 -0.07
N THR A 29 -15.91 11.40 0.28
CA THR A 29 -15.77 12.73 -0.33
C THR A 29 -14.38 13.30 -0.12
N VAL A 30 -13.81 13.10 1.07
CA VAL A 30 -12.45 13.55 1.39
C VAL A 30 -11.43 12.79 0.53
N TYR A 31 -11.59 11.47 0.40
CA TYR A 31 -10.66 10.65 -0.39
C TYR A 31 -10.72 10.96 -1.90
N VAL A 32 -11.91 11.25 -2.43
CA VAL A 32 -12.08 11.73 -3.83
C VAL A 32 -11.45 13.10 -4.02
N ASN A 33 -11.61 14.03 -3.07
CA ASN A 33 -10.98 15.35 -3.15
C ASN A 33 -9.45 15.26 -3.12
N VAL A 34 -8.89 14.38 -2.29
CA VAL A 34 -7.44 14.07 -2.30
C VAL A 34 -7.03 13.55 -3.67
N HIS A 35 -7.76 12.59 -4.23
CA HIS A 35 -7.46 12.07 -5.57
C HIS A 35 -7.51 13.17 -6.65
N ALA A 36 -8.51 14.04 -6.61
CA ALA A 36 -8.64 15.15 -7.55
C ALA A 36 -7.44 16.12 -7.47
N ALA A 37 -6.98 16.44 -6.26
CA ALA A 37 -5.79 17.27 -6.06
C ALA A 37 -4.52 16.57 -6.59
N LEU A 38 -4.34 15.27 -6.32
CA LEU A 38 -3.23 14.49 -6.86
C LEU A 38 -3.27 14.44 -8.39
N GLU A 39 -4.46 14.37 -8.99
CA GLU A 39 -4.61 14.39 -10.44
C GLU A 39 -4.21 15.73 -11.06
N GLN A 40 -4.50 16.86 -10.42
CA GLN A 40 -3.99 18.16 -10.83
C GLN A 40 -2.46 18.21 -10.79
N MET A 41 -1.84 17.62 -9.75
CA MET A 41 -0.38 17.50 -9.69
C MET A 41 0.18 16.66 -10.84
N ARG A 42 -0.49 15.56 -11.23
CA ARG A 42 -0.10 14.74 -12.38
C ARG A 42 -0.23 15.50 -13.71
N GLN A 43 -1.32 16.24 -13.90
CA GLN A 43 -1.52 17.05 -15.11
C GLN A 43 -0.42 18.08 -15.27
N LYS A 44 -0.13 18.83 -14.20
CA LYS A 44 0.99 19.78 -14.15
C LYS A 44 2.33 19.09 -14.44
N ALA A 45 2.58 17.91 -13.87
CA ALA A 45 3.80 17.17 -14.13
C ALA A 45 3.95 16.72 -15.59
N ASP A 46 2.84 16.37 -16.27
CA ASP A 46 2.88 16.04 -17.70
C ASP A 46 3.21 17.27 -18.57
N GLU A 47 2.60 18.42 -18.25
CA GLU A 47 2.85 19.70 -18.92
C GLU A 47 4.30 20.15 -18.76
N GLU A 48 4.82 20.08 -17.53
CA GLU A 48 6.20 20.48 -17.19
C GLU A 48 7.25 19.41 -17.52
N ARG A 49 6.83 18.24 -18.02
CA ARG A 49 7.69 17.06 -18.25
C ARG A 49 8.50 16.66 -17.02
N SER A 50 7.88 16.77 -15.85
CA SER A 50 8.47 16.45 -14.55
C SER A 50 7.89 15.14 -13.98
N ARG A 51 8.27 14.80 -12.75
CA ARG A 51 7.74 13.63 -12.04
C ARG A 51 6.38 13.96 -11.41
N GLY A 52 5.49 12.98 -11.41
CA GLY A 52 4.22 13.04 -10.70
C GLY A 52 4.37 12.97 -9.18
N PRO A 53 3.26 13.16 -8.45
CA PRO A 53 3.28 13.22 -7.00
C PRO A 53 3.67 11.89 -6.37
N ARG A 54 4.54 11.95 -5.36
CA ARG A 54 4.85 10.83 -4.48
C ARG A 54 4.13 11.00 -3.16
N VAL A 55 3.23 10.07 -2.89
CA VAL A 55 2.26 10.16 -1.79
C VAL A 55 2.56 9.10 -0.76
N MET A 56 2.78 9.50 0.48
CA MET A 56 3.02 8.59 1.60
C MET A 56 1.84 8.57 2.55
N VAL A 57 1.36 7.37 2.89
CA VAL A 57 0.20 7.17 3.76
C VAL A 57 0.66 6.64 5.11
N VAL A 58 0.42 7.42 6.18
CA VAL A 58 0.91 7.14 7.55
C VAL A 58 -0.20 7.15 8.58
N GLY A 59 0.05 6.51 9.71
CA GLY A 59 -0.89 6.39 10.83
C GLY A 59 -0.69 5.09 11.60
N PRO A 60 -1.32 4.95 12.78
CA PRO A 60 -1.21 3.75 13.60
C PRO A 60 -1.79 2.52 12.90
N THR A 61 -1.71 1.35 13.54
CA THR A 61 -2.40 0.15 13.07
C THR A 61 -3.91 0.38 13.00
N ASP A 62 -4.58 -0.28 12.05
CA ASP A 62 -6.05 -0.31 11.95
C ASP A 62 -6.73 1.06 11.79
N VAL A 63 -6.18 1.90 10.91
CA VAL A 63 -6.81 3.17 10.49
C VAL A 63 -7.22 3.18 9.01
N GLY A 64 -7.03 2.07 8.29
CA GLY A 64 -7.42 1.94 6.88
C GLY A 64 -6.38 2.41 5.86
N LYS A 65 -5.08 2.39 6.19
CA LYS A 65 -3.99 2.86 5.30
C LYS A 65 -3.95 2.08 3.97
N SER A 66 -3.92 0.75 4.02
CA SER A 66 -3.92 -0.10 2.81
C SER A 66 -5.18 0.13 1.97
N THR A 67 -6.34 0.28 2.62
CA THR A 67 -7.62 0.59 1.95
C THR A 67 -7.57 1.94 1.24
N LEU A 68 -7.04 2.99 1.88
CA LEU A 68 -6.87 4.29 1.23
C LEU A 68 -5.92 4.21 0.04
N CYS A 69 -4.79 3.50 0.18
CA CYS A 69 -3.87 3.27 -0.92
C CYS A 69 -4.59 2.63 -2.11
N ARG A 70 -5.39 1.58 -1.85
CA ARG A 70 -6.19 0.90 -2.88
C ARG A 70 -7.21 1.80 -3.56
N LEU A 71 -7.91 2.63 -2.79
CA LEU A 71 -8.84 3.61 -3.36
C LEU A 71 -8.13 4.61 -4.28
N LEU A 72 -7.03 5.21 -3.82
CA LEU A 72 -6.30 6.20 -4.60
C LEU A 72 -5.65 5.61 -5.87
N LEU A 73 -5.12 4.39 -5.79
CA LEU A 73 -4.58 3.65 -6.94
C LEU A 73 -5.68 3.30 -7.94
N ASN A 74 -6.83 2.81 -7.48
CA ASN A 74 -7.96 2.48 -8.34
C ASN A 74 -8.52 3.72 -9.05
N TYR A 75 -8.65 4.85 -8.35
CA TYR A 75 -9.08 6.10 -8.98
C TYR A 75 -8.07 6.57 -10.03
N ALA A 76 -6.77 6.48 -9.74
CA ALA A 76 -5.74 6.82 -10.71
C ALA A 76 -5.80 5.90 -11.96
N ALA A 77 -5.95 4.59 -11.77
CA ALA A 77 -6.08 3.64 -12.87
C ALA A 77 -7.33 3.89 -13.73
N ARG A 78 -8.45 4.34 -13.13
CA ARG A 78 -9.66 4.75 -13.88
C ARG A 78 -9.45 5.98 -14.75
N LEU A 79 -8.42 6.78 -14.49
CA LEU A 79 -8.00 7.92 -15.31
C LEU A 79 -6.77 7.59 -16.17
N ASP A 80 -6.57 6.31 -16.51
CA ASP A 80 -5.45 5.81 -17.31
C ASP A 80 -4.06 6.16 -16.75
N ARG A 81 -3.93 6.29 -15.42
CA ARG A 81 -2.62 6.46 -14.76
C ARG A 81 -1.99 5.09 -14.46
N ALA A 82 -0.66 5.05 -14.51
CA ALA A 82 0.17 3.87 -14.20
C ALA A 82 1.01 4.15 -12.95
N SER A 83 0.35 4.24 -11.79
CA SER A 83 1.01 4.65 -10.54
C SER A 83 1.82 3.50 -9.95
N VAL A 84 2.98 3.80 -9.37
CA VAL A 84 3.74 2.78 -8.62
C VAL A 84 3.16 2.64 -7.22
N TYR A 85 2.62 1.48 -6.89
CA TYR A 85 2.30 1.12 -5.51
C TYR A 85 3.56 0.63 -4.82
N VAL A 86 3.88 1.20 -3.66
CA VAL A 86 4.98 0.77 -2.79
C VAL A 86 4.39 0.36 -1.46
N ASP A 87 4.70 -0.85 -1.00
CA ASP A 87 4.23 -1.37 0.27
C ASP A 87 5.42 -1.66 1.19
N LEU A 88 5.51 -0.89 2.27
CA LEU A 88 6.57 -0.96 3.26
C LEU A 88 6.10 -1.61 4.58
N ASP A 89 4.88 -2.14 4.63
CA ASP A 89 4.39 -2.89 5.79
C ASP A 89 4.87 -4.34 5.75
N VAL A 90 5.98 -4.62 6.44
CA VAL A 90 6.54 -5.98 6.54
C VAL A 90 5.67 -6.95 7.34
N GLY A 91 4.68 -6.45 8.10
CA GLY A 91 3.83 -7.28 8.95
C GLY A 91 2.53 -7.73 8.27
N GLN A 92 1.93 -6.84 7.48
CA GLN A 92 0.60 -7.03 6.88
C GLN A 92 0.52 -6.55 5.41
N GLY A 93 1.67 -6.45 4.72
CA GLY A 93 1.72 -6.04 3.32
C GLY A 93 0.95 -6.97 2.37
N GLU A 94 0.57 -6.44 1.21
CA GLU A 94 -0.26 -7.11 0.20
C GLU A 94 0.50 -7.43 -1.09
N VAL A 95 1.72 -6.90 -1.28
CA VAL A 95 2.48 -7.11 -2.54
C VAL A 95 3.09 -8.52 -2.63
N SER A 96 3.47 -9.11 -1.51
CA SER A 96 4.09 -10.43 -1.45
C SER A 96 3.87 -11.06 -0.07
N ILE A 97 4.65 -12.09 0.27
CA ILE A 97 4.59 -12.75 1.56
C ILE A 97 4.99 -11.82 2.71
N PRO A 98 4.54 -12.08 3.95
CA PRO A 98 4.98 -11.34 5.13
C PRO A 98 6.50 -11.34 5.29
N GLY A 99 7.03 -10.27 5.89
CA GLY A 99 8.47 -10.06 6.02
C GLY A 99 9.12 -9.57 4.73
N THR A 100 8.36 -8.95 3.83
CA THR A 100 8.88 -8.32 2.61
C THR A 100 8.46 -6.85 2.54
N ILE A 101 9.21 -6.07 1.77
CA ILE A 101 8.72 -4.81 1.20
C ILE A 101 8.62 -4.98 -0.31
N GLY A 102 7.65 -4.32 -0.93
CA GLY A 102 7.36 -4.55 -2.33
C GLY A 102 6.96 -3.30 -3.10
N ALA A 103 7.10 -3.34 -4.42
CA ALA A 103 6.55 -2.33 -5.31
C ALA A 103 6.04 -2.96 -6.62
N ALA A 104 4.94 -2.41 -7.15
CA ALA A 104 4.36 -2.84 -8.42
C ALA A 104 3.70 -1.66 -9.14
N VAL A 105 3.61 -1.73 -10.47
CA VAL A 105 2.88 -0.73 -11.25
C VAL A 105 1.41 -1.13 -11.30
N VAL A 106 0.52 -0.20 -10.95
CA VAL A 106 -0.92 -0.38 -11.00
C VAL A 106 -1.48 0.46 -12.14
N GLU A 107 -1.89 -0.22 -13.21
CA GLU A 107 -2.47 0.38 -14.42
C GLU A 107 -3.96 0.07 -14.58
N ARG A 108 -4.46 -0.92 -13.85
CA ARG A 108 -5.85 -1.37 -13.86
C ARG A 108 -6.38 -1.36 -12.43
N PRO A 109 -7.66 -1.02 -12.22
CA PRO A 109 -8.28 -1.13 -10.91
C PRO A 109 -8.11 -2.56 -10.37
N ALA A 110 -7.85 -2.66 -9.07
CA ALA A 110 -7.82 -3.94 -8.37
C ALA A 110 -9.16 -4.67 -8.54
N GLU A 111 -9.11 -5.94 -8.92
CA GLU A 111 -10.28 -6.81 -8.90
C GLU A 111 -10.80 -6.94 -7.47
N ILE A 112 -12.12 -7.09 -7.32
CA ILE A 112 -12.78 -7.00 -6.02
C ILE A 112 -12.24 -8.08 -5.07
N GLU A 113 -12.23 -9.33 -5.54
CA GLU A 113 -11.79 -10.51 -4.78
C GLU A 113 -10.27 -10.72 -4.82
N GLU A 114 -9.67 -10.57 -6.00
CA GLU A 114 -8.26 -10.95 -6.24
C GLU A 114 -7.27 -9.84 -5.87
N GLY A 115 -7.74 -8.60 -5.73
CA GLY A 115 -6.88 -7.45 -5.47
C GLY A 115 -6.13 -7.00 -6.73
N TYR A 116 -4.89 -6.55 -6.58
CA TYR A 116 -4.11 -6.02 -7.70
C TYR A 116 -3.60 -7.14 -8.61
N SER A 117 -3.66 -6.91 -9.92
CA SER A 117 -2.88 -7.70 -10.89
C SER A 117 -1.40 -7.29 -10.80
N LEU A 118 -0.67 -7.88 -9.85
CA LEU A 118 0.75 -7.60 -9.61
C LEU A 118 1.63 -8.33 -10.63
N ASN A 119 1.73 -7.76 -11.84
CA ASN A 119 2.65 -8.28 -12.85
C ASN A 119 4.09 -7.89 -12.52
N ALA A 120 4.95 -8.89 -12.28
CA ALA A 120 6.38 -8.72 -12.00
C ALA A 120 6.69 -7.68 -10.90
N PRO A 121 6.22 -7.88 -9.66
CA PRO A 121 6.53 -6.97 -8.55
C PRO A 121 8.02 -7.00 -8.22
N LEU A 122 8.56 -5.85 -7.81
CA LEU A 122 9.85 -5.78 -7.16
C LEU A 122 9.66 -6.09 -5.69
N VAL A 123 10.34 -7.12 -5.18
CA VAL A 123 10.20 -7.56 -3.78
C VAL A 123 11.57 -7.67 -3.14
N PHE A 124 11.73 -7.11 -1.94
CA PHE A 124 12.88 -7.34 -1.09
C PHE A 124 12.48 -8.11 0.16
N HIS A 125 13.19 -9.21 0.42
CA HIS A 125 13.00 -10.00 1.62
C HIS A 125 13.69 -9.35 2.82
N TYR A 126 12.89 -8.94 3.80
CA TYR A 126 13.37 -8.40 5.07
C TYR A 126 13.50 -9.49 6.14
N GLY A 127 12.60 -10.47 6.16
CA GLY A 127 12.66 -11.65 7.02
C GLY A 127 12.05 -11.49 8.42
N HIS A 128 11.50 -10.32 8.77
CA HIS A 128 10.79 -10.10 10.04
C HIS A 128 9.46 -9.38 9.83
N THR A 129 8.50 -9.60 10.73
CA THR A 129 7.17 -8.97 10.68
C THR A 129 7.12 -7.61 11.38
N SER A 130 8.23 -7.15 11.95
CA SER A 130 8.37 -5.83 12.56
C SER A 130 9.66 -5.15 12.10
N PRO A 131 9.62 -3.89 11.62
CA PRO A 131 10.83 -3.14 11.24
C PRO A 131 11.83 -2.95 12.40
N SER A 132 11.36 -3.05 13.65
CA SER A 132 12.21 -2.91 14.83
C SER A 132 13.17 -4.09 15.03
N SER A 133 12.91 -5.25 14.43
CA SER A 133 13.74 -6.46 14.59
C SER A 133 15.16 -6.28 14.04
N ASN A 134 15.29 -5.55 12.93
CA ASN A 134 16.55 -5.17 12.33
C ASN A 134 16.38 -3.84 11.59
N TYR A 135 16.34 -2.74 12.35
CA TYR A 135 16.05 -1.42 11.80
C TYR A 135 17.09 -0.92 10.77
N PRO A 136 18.41 -1.15 10.94
CA PRO A 136 19.40 -0.80 9.91
C PRO A 136 19.15 -1.49 8.57
N LEU A 137 18.82 -2.79 8.59
CA LEU A 137 18.45 -3.53 7.38
C LEU A 137 17.18 -2.95 6.75
N PHE A 138 16.14 -2.67 7.55
CA PHE A 138 14.90 -2.09 7.06
C PHE A 138 15.15 -0.76 6.33
N LYS A 139 15.92 0.15 6.94
CA LYS A 139 16.30 1.43 6.32
C LYS A 139 17.04 1.24 5.00
N MET A 140 17.99 0.30 4.95
CA MET A 140 18.74 0.00 3.73
C MET A 140 17.81 -0.50 2.62
N LEU A 141 16.91 -1.43 2.93
CA LEU A 141 15.93 -1.94 1.97
C LEU A 141 14.97 -0.84 1.47
N VAL A 142 14.52 0.05 2.35
CA VAL A 142 13.70 1.22 1.97
C VAL A 142 14.45 2.13 0.99
N SER A 143 15.72 2.45 1.25
CA SER A 143 16.52 3.29 0.35
C SER A 143 16.75 2.60 -0.99
N ARG A 144 17.03 1.29 -1.01
CA ARG A 144 17.14 0.51 -2.24
C ARG A 144 15.82 0.46 -3.02
N MET A 145 14.69 0.34 -2.33
CA MET A 145 13.37 0.37 -2.96
C MET A 145 13.13 1.72 -3.64
N ALA A 146 13.44 2.82 -2.96
CA ALA A 146 13.33 4.16 -3.55
C ALA A 146 14.22 4.33 -4.79
N GLU A 147 15.48 3.89 -4.75
CA GLU A 147 16.38 3.91 -5.92
C GLU A 147 15.80 3.12 -7.10
N CYS A 148 15.25 1.93 -6.85
CA CYS A 148 14.64 1.12 -7.90
C CYS A 148 13.36 1.74 -8.47
N VAL A 149 12.52 2.34 -7.61
CA VAL A 149 11.31 3.05 -8.04
C VAL A 149 11.68 4.26 -8.90
N ASN A 150 12.69 5.05 -8.52
CA ASN A 150 13.20 6.17 -9.32
C ASN A 150 13.61 5.71 -10.73
N LYS A 151 14.44 4.67 -10.81
CA LYS A 151 14.89 4.10 -12.09
C LYS A 151 13.72 3.57 -12.94
N LYS A 152 12.69 3.01 -12.30
CA LYS A 152 11.50 2.52 -13.00
C LYS A 152 10.66 3.67 -13.55
N THR A 153 10.46 4.73 -12.76
CA THR A 153 9.70 5.91 -13.18
C THR A 153 10.41 6.68 -14.29
N GLU A 154 11.73 6.89 -14.19
CA GLU A 154 12.51 7.59 -15.23
C GLU A 154 12.45 6.91 -16.61
N LYS A 155 12.35 5.58 -16.64
CA LYS A 155 12.28 4.79 -17.88
C LYS A 155 10.91 4.77 -18.54
N SER A 156 9.85 5.20 -17.84
CA SER A 156 8.48 5.16 -18.36
C SER A 156 7.79 6.49 -18.10
N LYS A 157 7.57 7.28 -19.17
CA LYS A 157 6.86 8.57 -19.06
C LYS A 157 5.54 8.43 -18.30
N LYS A 158 4.75 7.39 -18.63
CA LYS A 158 3.46 7.13 -18.00
C LYS A 158 3.61 6.90 -16.50
N CYS A 159 4.58 6.10 -16.07
CA CYS A 159 4.84 5.88 -14.64
C CYS A 159 5.41 7.12 -13.96
N ASN A 160 6.30 7.85 -14.63
CA ASN A 160 6.90 9.06 -14.11
C ASN A 160 5.84 10.10 -13.73
N VAL A 161 4.95 10.42 -14.67
CA VAL A 161 3.87 11.39 -14.49
C VAL A 161 2.81 10.88 -13.51
N SER A 162 2.59 9.56 -13.43
CA SER A 162 1.59 8.99 -12.53
C SER A 162 2.01 9.04 -11.05
N GLY A 163 3.31 9.07 -10.79
CA GLY A 163 3.87 9.12 -9.44
C GLY A 163 3.77 7.79 -8.69
N CYS A 164 3.82 7.85 -7.36
CA CYS A 164 3.73 6.67 -6.51
C CYS A 164 2.85 6.87 -5.27
N ILE A 165 2.31 5.76 -4.77
CA ILE A 165 1.55 5.70 -3.52
C ILE A 165 2.25 4.70 -2.60
N ILE A 166 2.66 5.17 -1.42
CA ILE A 166 3.52 4.46 -0.47
C ILE A 166 2.72 4.15 0.79
N ASN A 167 2.43 2.86 0.99
CA ASN A 167 1.83 2.34 2.22
C ASN A 167 2.93 2.08 3.26
N THR A 168 2.68 2.44 4.52
CA THR A 168 3.60 2.17 5.63
C THR A 168 2.97 1.30 6.71
N GLY A 169 3.81 0.64 7.51
CA GLY A 169 3.38 -0.02 8.74
C GLY A 169 2.85 0.94 9.81
N GLY A 170 2.27 0.39 10.88
CA GLY A 170 1.71 1.16 12.00
C GLY A 170 2.71 1.64 13.07
N TRP A 171 4.03 1.53 12.81
CA TRP A 171 5.07 1.90 13.78
C TRP A 171 5.39 3.40 13.72
N ILE A 172 4.66 4.20 14.50
CA ILE A 172 4.68 5.67 14.39
C ILE A 172 5.38 6.40 15.54
N LYS A 173 5.95 5.67 16.52
CA LYS A 173 6.57 6.25 17.74
C LYS A 173 8.05 5.91 17.83
N GLY A 174 8.84 6.78 18.47
CA GLY A 174 10.26 6.57 18.69
C GLY A 174 11.02 6.35 17.38
N ALA A 175 11.81 5.28 17.29
CA ALA A 175 12.52 4.94 16.06
C ALA A 175 11.60 4.70 14.85
N GLY A 176 10.32 4.38 15.07
CA GLY A 176 9.32 4.30 14.00
C GLY A 176 9.02 5.67 13.37
N TYR A 177 9.00 6.74 14.17
CA TYR A 177 8.86 8.11 13.67
C TYR A 177 10.08 8.51 12.82
N ASP A 178 11.30 8.17 13.26
CA ASP A 178 12.50 8.38 12.45
C ASP A 178 12.48 7.56 11.16
N SER A 179 11.86 6.37 11.19
CA SER A 179 11.65 5.57 10.00
C SER A 179 10.71 6.26 9.01
N LEU A 180 9.65 6.90 9.48
CA LEU A 180 8.74 7.66 8.61
C LEU A 180 9.47 8.83 7.92
N LYS A 181 10.32 9.56 8.65
CA LYS A 181 11.17 10.62 8.07
C LYS A 181 12.16 10.06 7.05
N HIS A 182 12.78 8.91 7.35
CA HIS A 182 13.69 8.23 6.42
C HIS A 182 12.99 7.80 5.13
N ILE A 183 11.76 7.27 5.23
CA ILE A 183 10.94 6.92 4.06
C ILE A 183 10.62 8.19 3.25
N ALA A 184 10.13 9.24 3.90
CA ALA A 184 9.76 10.49 3.24
C ALA A 184 10.94 11.11 2.48
N GLY A 185 12.13 11.13 3.09
CA GLY A 185 13.36 11.60 2.45
C GLY A 185 13.84 10.68 1.33
N SER A 186 13.87 9.36 1.55
CA SER A 186 14.35 8.39 0.55
C SER A 186 13.50 8.42 -0.72
N PHE A 187 12.19 8.55 -0.58
CA PHE A 187 11.26 8.60 -1.70
C PHE A 187 11.02 10.02 -2.21
N GLU A 188 11.61 11.08 -1.64
CA GLU A 188 11.36 12.47 -2.03
C GLU A 188 9.85 12.77 -2.11
N VAL A 189 9.15 12.48 -1.02
CA VAL A 189 7.68 12.56 -0.91
C VAL A 189 7.21 14.01 -1.03
N ASP A 190 6.15 14.23 -1.81
CA ASP A 190 5.52 15.54 -2.00
C ASP A 190 4.28 15.73 -1.11
N VAL A 191 3.61 14.62 -0.76
CA VAL A 191 2.37 14.62 0.03
C VAL A 191 2.40 13.52 1.07
N ILE A 192 2.13 13.86 2.33
CA ILE A 192 1.95 12.90 3.43
C ILE A 192 0.50 12.94 3.91
N LEU A 193 -0.19 11.81 3.79
CA LEU A 193 -1.56 11.62 4.26
C LEU A 193 -1.53 10.93 5.63
N VAL A 194 -1.90 11.66 6.69
CA VAL A 194 -1.93 11.17 8.07
C VAL A 194 -3.34 10.73 8.43
N LEU A 195 -3.55 9.44 8.70
CA LEU A 195 -4.89 8.92 9.03
C LEU A 195 -5.11 8.87 10.55
N GLY A 196 -6.11 9.62 11.01
CA GLY A 196 -6.72 9.46 12.33
C GLY A 196 -5.78 9.70 13.52
N GLN A 197 -4.68 10.45 13.35
CA GLN A 197 -3.72 10.69 14.42
C GLN A 197 -3.16 12.12 14.41
N GLU A 198 -3.80 13.01 15.16
CA GLU A 198 -3.46 14.45 15.22
C GLU A 198 -2.04 14.72 15.72
N ARG A 199 -1.60 13.99 16.75
CA ARG A 199 -0.23 14.15 17.27
C ARG A 199 0.83 13.90 16.20
N LEU A 200 0.66 12.81 15.43
CA LEU A 200 1.58 12.47 14.35
C LEU A 200 1.56 13.53 13.24
N TYR A 201 0.37 14.06 12.93
CA TYR A 201 0.21 15.16 11.98
C TYR A 201 0.98 16.41 12.44
N SER A 202 0.82 16.82 13.69
CA SER A 202 1.52 18.00 14.24
C SER A 202 3.04 17.81 14.27
N GLU A 203 3.52 16.61 14.63
CA GLU A 203 4.95 16.27 14.61
C GLU A 203 5.51 16.33 13.18
N LEU A 204 4.85 15.68 12.20
CA LEU A 204 5.29 15.69 10.81
C LEU A 204 5.22 17.08 10.18
N LYS A 205 4.17 17.85 10.45
CA LYS A 205 4.02 19.22 9.94
C LYS A 205 5.12 20.16 10.44
N ARG A 206 5.64 19.92 11.65
CA ARG A 206 6.76 20.68 12.22
C ARG A 206 8.10 20.27 11.64
N ASP A 207 8.31 18.97 11.42
CA ASP A 207 9.63 18.41 11.10
C ASP A 207 9.86 18.21 9.59
N MET A 208 8.81 18.20 8.77
CA MET A 208 8.94 18.10 7.31
C MET A 208 9.27 19.45 6.67
N PRO A 209 9.99 19.48 5.54
CA PRO A 209 10.19 20.69 4.76
C PRO A 209 8.87 21.33 4.30
N ASP A 210 8.85 22.65 4.16
CA ASP A 210 7.65 23.42 3.78
C ASP A 210 7.02 23.00 2.44
N PHE A 211 7.81 22.41 1.53
CA PHE A 211 7.30 21.94 0.25
C PHE A 211 6.50 20.63 0.35
N VAL A 212 6.63 19.89 1.46
CA VAL A 212 5.91 18.63 1.68
C VAL A 212 4.52 18.93 2.26
N ASN A 213 3.49 18.58 1.50
CA ASN A 213 2.11 18.80 1.93
C ASN A 213 1.67 17.72 2.93
N VAL A 214 1.62 18.05 4.22
CA VAL A 214 1.11 17.15 5.27
C VAL A 214 -0.38 17.39 5.48
N ILE A 215 -1.21 16.36 5.29
CA ILE A 215 -2.68 16.44 5.32
C ILE A 215 -3.22 15.44 6.34
N LEU A 216 -4.02 15.91 7.30
CA LEU A 216 -4.75 15.06 8.23
C LEU A 216 -6.05 14.58 7.59
N LEU A 217 -6.28 13.26 7.61
CA LEU A 217 -7.48 12.61 7.09
C LEU A 217 -8.22 11.87 8.22
N PRO A 218 -9.56 11.86 8.21
CA PRO A 218 -10.35 11.05 9.11
C PRO A 218 -10.17 9.55 8.81
N LYS A 219 -10.13 8.72 9.86
CA LYS A 219 -10.27 7.26 9.72
C LYS A 219 -11.73 6.92 9.41
N SER A 220 -11.97 5.89 8.60
CA SER A 220 -13.33 5.38 8.38
C SER A 220 -13.85 4.69 9.65
N GLY A 221 -15.12 4.92 10.00
CA GLY A 221 -15.79 4.24 11.10
C GLY A 221 -15.98 2.73 10.87
N GLY A 222 -15.87 2.27 9.62
CA GLY A 222 -15.92 0.85 9.28
C GLY A 222 -14.59 0.11 9.45
N VAL A 223 -13.52 0.78 9.92
CA VAL A 223 -12.25 0.10 10.19
C VAL A 223 -12.35 -0.65 11.50
N VAL A 224 -12.08 -1.94 11.46
CA VAL A 224 -12.11 -2.84 12.62
C VAL A 224 -10.69 -3.06 13.14
N GLU A 225 -10.54 -2.98 14.45
CA GLU A 225 -9.28 -3.33 15.12
C GLU A 225 -9.00 -4.83 15.00
N ARG A 226 -7.77 -5.18 14.66
CA ARG A 226 -7.34 -6.57 14.49
C ARG A 226 -6.50 -7.01 15.68
N ASN A 227 -6.93 -8.11 16.30
CA ASN A 227 -6.16 -8.76 17.35
C ASN A 227 -4.93 -9.50 16.77
N GLN A 228 -4.04 -9.99 17.65
CA GLN A 228 -2.81 -10.66 17.21
C GLN A 228 -3.06 -11.95 16.43
N HIS A 229 -4.11 -12.70 16.78
CA HIS A 229 -4.49 -13.95 16.11
C HIS A 229 -4.93 -13.68 14.67
N GLN A 230 -5.86 -12.75 14.47
CA GLN A 230 -6.32 -12.31 13.14
C GLN A 230 -5.17 -11.82 12.26
N ARG A 231 -4.17 -11.13 12.83
CA ARG A 231 -2.96 -10.72 12.08
C ARG A 231 -2.10 -11.91 11.70
N SER A 232 -2.05 -12.95 12.53
CA SER A 232 -1.35 -14.20 12.20
C SER A 232 -2.06 -14.95 11.10
N ASP A 233 -3.37 -15.11 11.20
CA ASP A 233 -4.17 -15.80 10.19
C ASP A 233 -4.06 -15.09 8.84
N PHE A 234 -4.07 -13.75 8.83
CA PHE A 234 -3.83 -12.97 7.61
C PHE A 234 -2.45 -13.25 7.00
N ARG A 235 -1.40 -13.39 7.83
CA ARG A 235 -0.06 -13.72 7.33
C ARG A 235 -0.02 -15.11 6.70
N ASP A 236 -0.64 -16.09 7.35
CA ASP A 236 -0.70 -17.46 6.87
C ASP A 236 -1.50 -17.54 5.56
N GLN A 237 -2.61 -16.79 5.48
CA GLN A 237 -3.39 -16.63 4.26
C GLN A 237 -2.57 -16.01 3.13
N ARG A 238 -1.76 -14.97 3.40
CA ARG A 238 -0.89 -14.35 2.39
C ARG A 238 0.16 -15.32 1.85
N VAL A 239 0.75 -16.15 2.71
CA VAL A 239 1.67 -17.22 2.26
C VAL A 239 0.94 -18.24 1.40
N ARG A 240 -0.26 -18.67 1.79
CA ARG A 240 -1.09 -19.58 0.99
C ARG A 240 -1.41 -18.98 -0.39
N GLU A 241 -1.89 -17.75 -0.43
CA GLU A 241 -2.26 -17.04 -1.67
C GLU A 241 -1.06 -16.84 -2.60
N TYR A 242 0.16 -16.68 -2.07
CA TYR A 242 1.37 -16.60 -2.89
C TYR A 242 1.60 -17.88 -3.70
N PHE A 243 1.40 -19.06 -3.10
CA PHE A 243 1.64 -20.35 -3.78
C PHE A 243 0.42 -20.87 -4.55
N TYR A 244 -0.78 -20.71 -4.00
CA TYR A 244 -2.03 -21.29 -4.51
C TYR A 244 -2.96 -20.27 -5.17
N GLY A 245 -2.59 -19.00 -5.15
CA GLY A 245 -3.39 -17.91 -5.69
C GLY A 245 -4.62 -17.57 -4.82
N PRO A 246 -5.33 -16.49 -5.18
CA PRO A 246 -6.65 -16.22 -4.61
C PRO A 246 -7.62 -17.37 -4.94
N LYS A 247 -8.58 -17.60 -4.04
CA LYS A 247 -9.67 -18.56 -4.31
C LYS A 247 -10.57 -17.98 -5.40
N LYS A 248 -10.79 -18.71 -6.49
CA LYS A 248 -11.79 -18.38 -7.52
C LYS A 248 -12.87 -19.47 -7.49
N ASN A 249 -14.11 -19.10 -7.19
CA ASN A 249 -15.23 -20.04 -7.05
C ASN A 249 -14.96 -21.21 -6.07
N GLY A 250 -14.13 -20.98 -5.04
CA GLY A 250 -13.74 -22.01 -4.05
C GLY A 250 -12.46 -22.78 -4.40
N ASP A 251 -11.98 -22.68 -5.65
CA ASP A 251 -10.81 -23.40 -6.13
C ASP A 251 -9.53 -22.54 -6.09
N ASP A 252 -8.38 -23.21 -5.99
CA ASP A 252 -7.08 -22.54 -6.10
C ASP A 252 -6.82 -22.12 -7.55
N SER A 253 -6.30 -20.90 -7.73
CA SER A 253 -6.04 -20.34 -9.07
C SER A 253 -4.61 -20.61 -9.55
N PHE A 254 -3.69 -20.96 -8.65
CA PHE A 254 -2.33 -21.41 -8.97
C PHE A 254 -2.09 -22.84 -8.49
N PHE A 255 -1.25 -23.57 -9.23
CA PHE A 255 -0.90 -24.96 -8.96
C PHE A 255 0.60 -25.06 -8.71
N PRO A 256 1.07 -24.88 -7.46
CA PRO A 256 2.50 -24.89 -7.15
C PRO A 256 3.07 -26.31 -7.35
N HIS A 257 4.32 -26.38 -7.81
CA HIS A 257 5.00 -27.66 -8.03
C HIS A 257 5.91 -28.00 -6.83
N PRO A 258 5.67 -29.09 -6.09
CA PRO A 258 6.60 -29.56 -5.07
C PRO A 258 7.83 -30.18 -5.74
N THR A 259 9.02 -29.75 -5.33
CA THR A 259 10.29 -30.24 -5.89
C THR A 259 11.27 -30.53 -4.77
N GLU A 260 11.87 -31.71 -4.80
CA GLU A 260 12.99 -32.06 -3.92
C GLU A 260 14.29 -31.50 -4.51
N VAL A 261 15.12 -30.89 -3.66
CA VAL A 261 16.39 -30.28 -4.07
C VAL A 261 17.49 -30.72 -3.11
N SER A 262 18.65 -31.11 -3.65
CA SER A 262 19.79 -31.51 -2.83
C SER A 262 20.39 -30.31 -2.10
N TYR A 263 20.88 -30.52 -0.87
CA TYR A 263 21.65 -29.50 -0.16
C TYR A 263 22.93 -29.08 -0.90
N ASN A 264 23.45 -29.93 -1.80
CA ASN A 264 24.60 -29.57 -2.65
C ASN A 264 24.23 -28.55 -3.74
N ASP A 265 22.94 -28.44 -4.09
CA ASP A 265 22.45 -27.57 -5.16
C ASP A 265 22.01 -26.19 -4.63
N ILE A 266 21.97 -25.99 -3.31
CA ILE A 266 21.50 -24.75 -2.69
C ILE A 266 22.48 -24.22 -1.64
N LYS A 267 22.47 -22.90 -1.46
CA LYS A 267 23.20 -22.22 -0.39
C LYS A 267 22.21 -21.49 0.50
N LEU A 268 22.19 -21.84 1.78
CA LEU A 268 21.31 -21.24 2.78
C LEU A 268 22.05 -20.14 3.52
N TYR A 269 21.47 -18.94 3.56
CA TYR A 269 22.01 -17.78 4.25
C TYR A 269 20.97 -17.18 5.19
N LYS A 270 21.44 -16.54 6.27
CA LYS A 270 20.62 -15.75 7.19
C LYS A 270 21.23 -14.37 7.34
N ILE A 271 20.40 -13.33 7.18
CA ILE A 271 20.81 -11.95 7.38
C ILE A 271 20.65 -11.60 8.87
N GLY A 272 21.66 -10.97 9.48
CA GLY A 272 21.57 -10.51 10.87
C GLY A 272 21.83 -11.58 11.94
N GLY A 273 22.56 -12.65 11.60
CA GLY A 273 23.13 -13.54 12.62
C GLY A 273 24.33 -12.86 13.30
N ASN A 274 24.26 -12.69 14.62
CA ASN A 274 25.49 -12.69 15.42
C ASN A 274 26.16 -14.06 15.24
N ILE A 275 27.49 -14.07 15.08
CA ILE A 275 28.30 -15.21 15.51
C ILE A 275 28.21 -15.29 17.03
#